data_AF-A0A3N4K3V7-F1
#
_entry.id   AF-A0A3N4K3V7-F1
#
_cell.length_a   1.000
_cell.length_b   1.000
_cell.length_c   1.000
_cell.angle_alpha   90.00
_cell.angle_beta   90.00
_cell.angle_gamma   90.00
#
_symmetry.space_group_name_H-M   'P 1'
#
loop_
_entity.id
_entity.type
_entity.pdbx_description
1 polymer ?
#
loop_
_entity_poly.entity_id
_entity_poly.type
_entity_poly.pdbx_seq_one_letter_code
_entity_poly.pdbx_strand_id
1 'polypeptide(L)'
;MNTLADNQANTPLLESAPTRYPPPYLLLLDLYVVLSNLPSLPGIFLPWRTSNPRAELYPYSLGNLSAILLGGLLILVGLLSLLLLPAWLFLPGVVWLCWFAGLAGVTWVLAWVLNGDEGDVVVSSGRYVRGEGAEEGEDEKWFFVNGVVTGEFWLKGNVDEIERQFGRRVWGVHNRSYGLVLDLLQCLIQRDLRYSSACIRSLYRNLRTALLELDPSSPTISKPKHKKIILLAHSQGALITSLVLDMLYADIPTSLLSRLEVYTFGNASNTFN
;
A
#
# COMPACT_ATOMS: atom_id res chain seq x y z
N MET A 1 17.64 -53.16 -7.00
CA MET A 1 18.90 -52.49 -6.65
C MET A 1 19.01 -51.19 -7.47
N ASN A 2 18.85 -50.08 -6.75
CA ASN A 2 19.28 -48.70 -7.01
C ASN A 2 20.03 -48.40 -8.31
N THR A 3 19.57 -47.37 -9.03
CA THR A 3 20.22 -46.05 -9.00
C THR A 3 19.24 -44.96 -9.46
N LEU A 4 18.69 -44.22 -8.49
CA LEU A 4 18.19 -42.86 -8.67
C LEU A 4 19.41 -41.95 -8.86
N ALA A 5 19.58 -41.36 -10.04
CA ALA A 5 20.53 -40.28 -10.25
C ALA A 5 19.96 -39.28 -11.26
N ASP A 6 19.94 -38.02 -10.83
CA ASP A 6 19.89 -36.80 -11.62
C ASP A 6 18.62 -36.47 -12.40
N ASN A 7 17.56 -36.18 -11.64
CA ASN A 7 16.61 -35.12 -11.99
C ASN A 7 16.83 -33.91 -11.08
N GLN A 8 18.08 -33.45 -10.92
CA GLN A 8 18.29 -32.08 -10.47
C GLN A 8 17.87 -31.17 -11.61
N ALA A 9 16.76 -30.48 -11.38
CA ALA A 9 16.21 -29.48 -12.28
C ALA A 9 17.32 -28.56 -12.78
N ASN A 10 17.41 -28.41 -14.10
CA ASN A 10 18.09 -27.31 -14.76
C ASN A 10 17.38 -25.99 -14.41
N THR A 11 17.36 -25.62 -13.13
CA THR A 11 17.06 -24.27 -12.71
C THR A 11 18.33 -23.49 -13.01
N PRO A 12 18.35 -22.57 -14.00
CA PRO A 12 19.50 -21.68 -14.16
C PRO A 12 19.76 -21.08 -12.78
N LEU A 13 21.03 -21.11 -12.33
CA LEU A 13 21.50 -20.61 -11.02
C LEU A 13 20.64 -19.43 -10.58
N LEU A 14 19.58 -19.73 -9.82
CA LEU A 14 18.66 -18.71 -9.39
C LEU A 14 19.49 -17.97 -8.35
N GLU A 15 19.85 -16.72 -8.65
CA GLU A 15 20.48 -15.87 -7.64
C GLU A 15 19.67 -16.02 -6.35
N SER A 16 20.39 -16.22 -5.24
CA SER A 16 19.77 -16.48 -3.95
C SER A 16 18.65 -15.46 -3.71
N ALA A 17 17.47 -15.94 -3.32
CA ALA A 17 16.34 -15.07 -3.01
C ALA A 17 16.83 -13.89 -2.14
N PRO A 18 16.46 -12.63 -2.47
CA PRO A 18 16.99 -11.44 -1.80
C PRO A 18 16.92 -11.53 -0.27
N THR A 19 15.91 -12.22 0.25
CA THR A 19 15.69 -12.47 1.68
C THR A 19 16.77 -13.27 2.41
N ARG A 20 17.80 -13.80 1.73
CA ARG A 20 18.91 -14.50 2.39
C ARG A 20 20.03 -13.58 2.88
N TYR A 21 20.03 -12.31 2.48
CA TYR A 21 21.00 -11.34 2.98
C TYR A 21 20.52 -10.69 4.28
N PRO A 22 21.44 -10.24 5.16
CA PRO A 22 21.05 -9.57 6.39
C PRO A 22 20.34 -8.24 6.09
N PRO A 23 19.33 -7.84 6.89
CA PRO A 23 18.52 -6.65 6.61
C PRO A 23 19.30 -5.35 6.35
N PRO A 24 20.39 -5.02 7.08
CA PRO A 24 21.17 -3.82 6.78
C PRO A 24 21.81 -3.82 5.38
N TYR A 25 22.20 -4.99 4.87
CA TYR A 25 22.78 -5.11 3.54
C TYR A 25 21.73 -4.86 2.46
N LEU A 26 20.53 -5.43 2.64
CA LEU A 26 19.40 -5.20 1.73
C LEU A 26 18.98 -3.73 1.71
N LEU A 27 18.90 -3.09 2.88
CA LEU A 27 18.59 -1.68 2.98
C LEU A 27 19.59 -0.80 2.22
N LEU A 28 20.89 -1.10 2.31
CA LEU A 28 21.91 -0.36 1.56
C LEU A 28 21.80 -0.60 0.05
N LEU A 29 21.50 -1.83 -0.37
CA LEU A 29 21.31 -2.17 -1.77
C LEU A 29 20.08 -1.46 -2.35
N ASP A 30 18.94 -1.53 -1.67
CA ASP A 30 17.70 -0.89 -2.10
C ASP A 30 17.84 0.64 -2.06
N LEU A 31 18.54 1.20 -1.06
CA LEU A 31 18.88 2.63 -1.04
C LEU A 31 19.73 3.02 -2.25
N TYR A 32 20.75 2.23 -2.60
CA TYR A 32 21.56 2.45 -3.79
C TYR A 32 20.72 2.42 -5.07
N VAL A 33 19.78 1.48 -5.18
CA VAL A 33 18.87 1.39 -6.32
C VAL A 33 17.98 2.63 -6.41
N VAL A 34 17.41 3.08 -5.30
CA VAL A 34 16.58 4.31 -5.26
C VAL A 34 17.41 5.53 -5.65
N LEU A 35 18.61 5.70 -5.09
CA LEU A 35 19.51 6.81 -5.44
C LEU A 35 19.90 6.81 -6.91
N SER A 36 20.17 5.62 -7.47
CA SER A 36 20.52 5.45 -8.89
C SER A 36 19.35 5.76 -9.83
N ASN A 37 18.11 5.61 -9.35
CA ASN A 37 16.88 5.84 -10.12
C ASN A 37 16.15 7.14 -9.74
N LEU A 38 16.78 8.04 -8.97
CA LEU A 38 16.22 9.37 -8.67
C LEU A 38 15.77 10.15 -9.94
N PRO A 39 16.47 10.09 -11.08
CA PRO A 39 16.02 10.75 -12.31
C PRO A 39 14.67 10.26 -12.84
N SER A 40 14.20 9.08 -12.40
CA SER A 40 12.89 8.53 -12.79
C SER A 40 11.74 9.04 -11.92
N LEU A 41 12.01 9.61 -10.73
CA LEU A 41 10.97 10.10 -9.81
C LEU A 41 10.04 11.17 -10.41
N PRO A 42 10.50 12.12 -11.25
CA PRO A 42 9.59 13.05 -11.93
C PRO A 42 8.51 12.34 -12.75
N GLY A 43 8.76 11.11 -13.20
CA GLY A 43 7.79 10.28 -13.92
C GLY A 43 6.52 9.97 -13.12
N ILE A 44 6.57 10.01 -11.79
CA ILE A 44 5.40 9.83 -10.91
C ILE A 44 4.36 10.93 -11.14
N PHE A 45 4.82 12.14 -11.49
CA PHE A 45 3.96 13.30 -11.71
C PHE A 45 3.64 13.53 -13.19
N LEU A 46 3.87 12.52 -14.04
CA LEU A 46 3.57 12.56 -15.47
C LEU A 46 2.39 11.64 -15.81
N PRO A 47 1.47 12.05 -16.72
CA PRO A 47 1.44 13.35 -17.40
C PRO A 47 0.93 14.47 -16.47
N TRP A 48 1.70 15.56 -16.38
CA TRP A 48 1.40 16.73 -15.54
C TRP A 48 0.08 17.44 -15.89
N ARG A 49 -0.44 17.24 -17.11
CA ARG A 49 -1.74 17.75 -17.56
C ARG A 49 -2.51 16.67 -18.29
N THR A 50 -3.15 15.82 -17.52
CA THR A 50 -4.15 14.88 -18.05
C THR A 50 -5.46 15.62 -18.36
N SER A 51 -6.08 15.27 -19.49
CA SER A 51 -7.42 15.75 -19.86
C SER A 51 -8.54 14.92 -19.26
N ASN A 52 -8.21 13.77 -18.63
CA ASN A 52 -9.19 12.88 -18.04
C ASN A 52 -9.66 13.42 -16.68
N PRO A 53 -10.94 13.81 -16.51
CA PRO A 53 -11.46 14.35 -15.25
C PRO A 53 -11.36 13.39 -14.05
N ARG A 54 -11.17 12.09 -14.31
CA ARG A 54 -11.06 11.04 -13.29
C ARG A 54 -9.64 10.73 -12.86
N ALA A 55 -8.65 11.34 -13.52
CA ALA A 55 -7.26 11.12 -13.19
C ALA A 55 -6.82 12.00 -12.00
N GLU A 56 -5.89 11.48 -11.19
CA GLU A 56 -5.37 12.12 -9.98
C GLU A 56 -4.67 13.47 -10.28
N LEU A 57 -4.02 13.57 -11.44
CA LEU A 57 -3.34 14.79 -11.90
C LEU A 57 -4.25 15.72 -12.72
N TYR A 58 -5.58 15.52 -12.68
CA TYR A 58 -6.50 16.39 -13.40
C TYR A 58 -6.56 17.78 -12.76
N PRO A 59 -6.12 18.85 -13.46
CA PRO A 59 -5.81 20.14 -12.83
C PRO A 59 -7.04 20.99 -12.49
N TYR A 60 -8.23 20.64 -12.98
CA TYR A 60 -9.46 21.42 -12.79
C TYR A 60 -10.36 20.91 -11.66
N SER A 61 -9.92 19.89 -10.91
CA SER A 61 -10.61 19.44 -9.69
C SER A 61 -9.99 20.10 -8.47
N LEU A 62 -10.82 20.75 -7.63
CA LEU A 62 -10.35 21.38 -6.40
C LEU A 62 -9.68 20.39 -5.44
N GLY A 63 -10.19 19.16 -5.37
CA GLY A 63 -9.61 18.11 -4.53
C GLY A 63 -8.27 17.59 -5.06
N ASN A 64 -8.09 17.50 -6.38
CA ASN A 64 -6.77 17.19 -6.94
C ASN A 64 -5.79 18.34 -6.69
N LEU A 65 -6.23 19.59 -6.87
CA LEU A 65 -5.37 20.74 -6.66
C LEU A 65 -4.90 20.83 -5.20
N SER A 66 -5.78 20.58 -4.23
CA SER A 66 -5.40 20.54 -2.81
C SER A 66 -4.46 19.37 -2.51
N ALA A 67 -4.72 18.17 -3.02
CA ALA A 67 -3.84 17.00 -2.84
C ALA A 67 -2.44 17.24 -3.45
N ILE A 68 -2.37 17.81 -4.65
CA ILE A 68 -1.11 18.17 -5.33
C ILE A 68 -0.36 19.24 -4.54
N LEU A 69 -1.07 20.28 -4.07
CA LEU A 69 -0.46 21.36 -3.28
C LEU A 69 0.12 20.83 -1.96
N LEU A 70 -0.66 20.04 -1.21
CA LEU A 70 -0.23 19.42 0.04
C LEU A 70 0.93 18.45 -0.19
N GLY A 71 0.86 17.62 -1.24
CA GLY A 71 1.95 16.74 -1.64
C GLY A 71 3.23 17.50 -1.99
N GLY A 72 3.11 18.61 -2.73
CA GLY A 72 4.22 19.50 -3.04
C GLY A 72 4.84 20.14 -1.80
N LEU A 73 4.02 20.64 -0.87
CA LEU A 73 4.49 21.17 0.41
C LEU A 73 5.21 20.11 1.24
N LEU A 74 4.67 18.89 1.31
CA LEU A 74 5.29 17.77 2.01
C LEU A 74 6.62 17.34 1.36
N ILE A 75 6.74 17.40 0.04
CA ILE A 75 8.02 17.18 -0.66
C ILE A 75 9.04 18.24 -0.24
N LEU A 76 8.65 19.52 -0.25
CA LEU A 76 9.55 20.62 0.15
C LEU A 76 10.00 20.47 1.61
N VAL A 77 9.06 20.22 2.52
CA VAL A 77 9.36 19.99 3.96
C VAL A 77 10.24 18.75 4.15
N GLY A 78 9.97 17.66 3.43
CA GLY A 78 10.77 16.43 3.49
C GLY A 78 12.19 16.61 3.00
N LEU A 79 12.38 17.31 1.87
CA LEU A 79 13.71 17.63 1.34
C LEU A 79 14.48 18.58 2.26
N LEU A 80 13.81 19.60 2.81
CA LEU A 80 14.40 20.50 3.80
C LEU A 80 14.83 19.74 5.06
N SER A 81 14.01 18.80 5.53
CA SER A 81 14.33 17.92 6.65
C SER A 81 15.61 17.14 6.37
N LEU A 82 15.69 16.47 5.21
CA LEU A 82 16.85 15.67 4.83
C LEU A 82 18.14 16.50 4.73
N LEU A 83 18.06 17.70 4.13
CA LEU A 83 19.19 18.60 3.97
C LEU A 83 19.73 19.12 5.31
N LEU A 84 18.84 19.37 6.28
CA LEU A 84 19.18 19.98 7.56
C LEU A 84 19.41 18.94 8.67
N LEU A 85 19.22 17.64 8.41
CA LEU A 85 19.59 16.59 9.34
C LEU A 85 21.03 16.75 9.87
N PRO A 86 22.08 16.95 9.04
CA PRO A 86 23.46 17.09 9.51
C PRO A 86 23.72 18.30 10.41
N ALA A 87 22.79 19.26 10.52
CA ALA A 87 22.93 20.42 11.40
C ALA A 87 23.05 20.03 12.88
N TRP A 88 22.64 18.82 13.26
CA TRP A 88 22.82 18.27 14.61
C TRP A 88 24.29 18.27 15.06
N LEU A 89 25.24 18.18 14.12
CA LEU A 89 26.67 18.18 14.39
C LEU A 89 27.21 19.57 14.81
N PHE A 90 26.47 20.64 14.51
CA PHE A 90 26.92 22.02 14.67
C PHE A 90 26.05 22.85 15.63
N LEU A 91 24.83 22.39 15.93
CA LEU A 91 23.88 23.10 16.79
C LEU A 91 23.85 22.51 18.20
N PRO A 92 23.55 23.32 19.23
CA PRO A 92 23.21 22.79 20.55
C PRO A 92 22.04 21.80 20.42
N GLY A 93 22.15 20.64 21.06
CA GLY A 93 21.18 19.54 20.89
C GLY A 93 19.72 19.96 21.12
N VAL A 94 19.46 20.85 22.10
CA VAL A 94 18.11 21.40 22.36
C VAL A 94 17.59 22.21 21.18
N VAL A 95 18.42 23.04 20.55
CA VAL A 95 18.02 23.87 19.40
C VAL A 95 17.65 22.97 18.22
N TRP A 96 18.48 21.96 17.95
CA TRP A 96 18.21 20.99 16.90
C TRP A 96 16.93 20.17 17.18
N LEU A 97 16.72 19.72 18.42
CA LEU A 97 15.51 19.00 18.82
C LEU A 97 14.25 19.85 18.68
N CYS A 98 14.27 21.11 19.12
CA CYS A 98 13.13 22.02 18.97
C CYS A 98 12.79 22.25 17.49
N TRP A 99 13.80 22.43 16.64
CA TRP A 99 13.61 22.59 15.21
C TRP A 99 13.06 21.31 14.55
N PHE A 100 13.62 20.14 14.89
CA PHE A 100 13.16 18.85 14.40
C PHE A 100 11.72 18.57 14.81
N ALA A 101 11.37 18.85 16.08
CA ALA A 101 10.00 18.74 16.58
C ALA A 101 9.04 19.70 15.84
N GLY A 102 9.49 20.92 15.55
CA GLY A 102 8.72 21.88 14.75
C GLY A 102 8.42 21.34 13.34
N LEU A 103 9.43 20.82 12.65
CA LEU A 103 9.23 20.20 11.33
C LEU A 103 8.33 18.97 11.39
N ALA A 104 8.55 18.07 12.36
CA ALA A 104 7.70 16.91 12.56
C ALA A 104 6.25 17.31 12.80
N GLY A 105 6.01 18.38 13.58
CA GLY A 105 4.69 18.96 13.77
C GLY A 105 4.08 19.50 12.48
N VAL A 106 4.84 20.24 11.66
CA VAL A 106 4.38 20.74 10.35
C VAL A 106 4.03 19.59 9.42
N THR A 107 4.92 18.60 9.27
CA THR A 107 4.66 17.40 8.47
C THR A 107 3.42 16.68 8.95
N TRP A 108 3.27 16.50 10.27
CA TRP A 108 2.11 15.83 10.84
C TRP A 108 0.81 16.56 10.53
N VAL A 109 0.77 17.89 10.66
CA VAL A 109 -0.42 18.70 10.31
C VAL A 109 -0.73 18.59 8.82
N LEU A 110 0.26 18.76 7.94
CA LEU A 110 0.05 18.66 6.50
C LEU A 110 -0.42 17.25 6.08
N ALA A 111 0.19 16.22 6.64
CA ALA A 111 -0.20 14.83 6.43
C ALA A 111 -1.60 14.55 6.98
N TRP A 112 -1.97 15.11 8.13
CA TRP A 112 -3.31 14.97 8.68
C TRP A 112 -4.36 15.57 7.73
N VAL A 113 -4.12 16.77 7.18
CA VAL A 113 -5.01 17.37 6.18
C VAL A 113 -5.07 16.55 4.89
N LEU A 114 -3.93 16.00 4.44
CA LEU A 114 -3.87 15.16 3.23
C LEU A 114 -4.62 13.83 3.39
N ASN A 115 -4.53 13.22 4.58
CA ASN A 115 -5.06 11.89 4.85
C ASN A 115 -6.47 11.87 5.43
N GLY A 116 -7.03 13.03 5.77
CA GLY A 116 -8.39 13.16 6.30
C GLY A 116 -8.70 12.29 7.53
N ASP A 117 -9.99 12.14 7.81
CA ASP A 117 -10.55 11.53 9.01
C ASP A 117 -11.43 10.30 8.74
N GLU A 118 -11.58 9.84 7.49
CA GLU A 118 -12.40 8.65 7.13
C GLU A 118 -11.89 7.31 7.72
N GLY A 119 -10.79 7.34 8.49
CA GLY A 119 -10.23 6.20 9.21
C GLY A 119 -9.23 5.39 8.39
N ASP A 120 -9.12 4.09 8.66
CA ASP A 120 -8.15 3.21 7.99
C ASP A 120 -8.74 2.53 6.73
N VAL A 121 -10.05 2.65 6.51
CA VAL A 121 -10.76 2.01 5.39
C VAL A 121 -11.74 2.99 4.77
N VAL A 122 -11.53 3.30 3.49
CA VAL A 122 -12.38 4.15 2.67
C VAL A 122 -13.18 3.26 1.73
N VAL A 123 -14.51 3.43 1.70
CA VAL A 123 -15.39 2.59 0.88
C VAL A 123 -15.81 3.33 -0.39
N SER A 124 -15.91 2.60 -1.50
CA SER A 124 -16.41 3.12 -2.76
C SER A 124 -17.87 3.60 -2.65
N SER A 125 -18.26 4.52 -3.53
CA SER A 125 -19.51 5.30 -3.44
C SER A 125 -20.79 4.49 -3.66
N GLY A 126 -20.69 3.28 -4.21
CA GLY A 126 -21.84 2.42 -4.54
C GLY A 126 -22.57 2.82 -5.82
N ARG A 127 -22.19 3.94 -6.47
CA ARG A 127 -22.91 4.52 -7.62
C ARG A 127 -22.83 3.68 -8.88
N TYR A 128 -21.81 2.84 -9.01
CA TYR A 128 -21.55 2.04 -10.21
C TYR A 128 -21.67 0.53 -9.96
N VAL A 129 -22.16 0.12 -8.79
CA VAL A 129 -22.42 -1.29 -8.47
C VAL A 129 -23.50 -1.82 -9.41
N ARG A 130 -23.24 -2.97 -10.05
CA ARG A 130 -24.15 -3.60 -11.03
C ARG A 130 -24.67 -4.94 -10.52
N GLY A 131 -25.97 -5.19 -10.72
CA GLY A 131 -26.66 -6.44 -10.39
C GLY A 131 -27.30 -6.44 -9.00
N GLU A 132 -27.83 -7.59 -8.58
CA GLU A 132 -28.46 -7.81 -7.25
C GLU A 132 -27.49 -7.58 -6.06
N GLY A 133 -26.20 -7.35 -6.31
CA GLY A 133 -25.16 -7.05 -5.31
C GLY A 133 -25.20 -5.63 -4.71
N ALA A 134 -26.21 -4.81 -5.02
CA ALA A 134 -26.38 -3.51 -4.38
C ALA A 134 -26.81 -3.62 -2.90
N GLU A 135 -27.45 -4.74 -2.52
CA GLU A 135 -27.95 -4.98 -1.16
C GLU A 135 -27.58 -6.42 -0.74
N GLU A 136 -26.57 -6.53 0.15
CA GLU A 136 -26.32 -7.64 1.09
C GLU A 136 -25.98 -9.06 0.57
N GLY A 137 -25.86 -9.30 -0.74
CA GLY A 137 -25.64 -10.65 -1.31
C GLY A 137 -24.41 -10.83 -2.22
N GLU A 138 -23.29 -10.13 -2.00
CA GLU A 138 -22.13 -10.28 -2.90
C GLU A 138 -21.38 -11.62 -2.68
N ASP A 139 -21.37 -12.47 -3.72
CA ASP A 139 -20.49 -13.63 -3.82
C ASP A 139 -18.99 -13.24 -3.76
N GLU A 140 -18.67 -11.98 -4.05
CA GLU A 140 -17.30 -11.46 -4.15
C GLU A 140 -17.09 -10.26 -3.22
N LYS A 141 -15.96 -10.21 -2.52
CA LYS A 141 -15.56 -9.07 -1.68
C LYS A 141 -14.28 -8.45 -2.22
N TRP A 142 -14.28 -7.13 -2.51
CA TRP A 142 -13.14 -6.47 -3.15
C TRP A 142 -12.41 -5.52 -2.22
N PHE A 143 -11.10 -5.70 -2.09
CA PHE A 143 -10.23 -4.81 -1.34
C PHE A 143 -9.24 -4.11 -2.27
N PHE A 144 -8.88 -2.89 -1.92
CA PHE A 144 -7.81 -2.14 -2.57
C PHE A 144 -6.82 -1.62 -1.52
N VAL A 145 -5.54 -1.61 -1.81
CA VAL A 145 -4.50 -1.01 -0.95
C VAL A 145 -3.66 -0.08 -1.79
N ASN A 146 -3.63 1.20 -1.43
CA ASN A 146 -2.90 2.22 -2.17
C ASN A 146 -1.38 2.17 -1.92
N GLY A 147 -0.67 2.91 -2.76
CA GLY A 147 0.78 3.10 -2.68
C GLY A 147 1.18 4.29 -1.80
N VAL A 148 2.39 4.76 -2.03
CA VAL A 148 2.92 6.01 -1.45
C VAL A 148 2.23 7.24 -2.04
N VAL A 149 2.31 8.38 -1.34
CA VAL A 149 1.86 9.71 -1.82
C VAL A 149 0.34 9.82 -2.00
N THR A 150 -0.44 8.82 -1.59
CA THR A 150 -1.91 8.84 -1.74
C THR A 150 -2.60 9.31 -0.46
N GLY A 151 -3.23 10.49 -0.53
CA GLY A 151 -4.16 10.98 0.49
C GLY A 151 -5.56 10.36 0.37
N GLU A 152 -6.46 10.71 1.30
CA GLU A 152 -7.83 10.17 1.34
C GLU A 152 -8.59 10.45 0.03
N PHE A 153 -8.49 11.69 -0.47
CA PHE A 153 -9.16 12.11 -1.69
C PHE A 153 -8.80 11.24 -2.91
N TRP A 154 -7.51 10.95 -3.10
CA TRP A 154 -7.06 10.10 -4.19
C TRP A 154 -7.43 8.63 -3.98
N LEU A 155 -7.32 8.11 -2.75
CA LEU A 155 -7.77 6.76 -2.43
C LEU A 155 -9.26 6.60 -2.76
N LYS A 156 -10.10 7.57 -2.38
CA LYS A 156 -11.53 7.59 -2.71
C LYS A 156 -11.76 7.54 -4.22
N GLY A 157 -11.01 8.36 -4.97
CA GLY A 157 -11.03 8.36 -6.43
C GLY A 157 -10.63 7.01 -7.03
N ASN A 158 -9.59 6.35 -6.48
CA ASN A 158 -9.16 5.04 -6.94
C ASN A 158 -10.24 3.97 -6.71
N VAL A 159 -10.82 3.88 -5.51
CA VAL A 159 -11.84 2.86 -5.22
C VAL A 159 -13.12 3.10 -6.02
N ASP A 160 -13.49 4.35 -6.28
CA ASP A 160 -14.64 4.69 -7.14
C ASP A 160 -14.38 4.32 -8.61
N GLU A 161 -13.15 4.50 -9.09
CA GLU A 161 -12.78 4.13 -10.46
C GLU A 161 -12.70 2.61 -10.63
N ILE A 162 -12.20 1.88 -9.62
CA ILE A 162 -12.24 0.41 -9.60
C ILE A 162 -13.71 -0.07 -9.60
N GLU A 163 -14.56 0.49 -8.71
CA GLU A 163 -15.99 0.17 -8.69
C GLU A 163 -16.63 0.44 -10.07
N ARG A 164 -16.30 1.55 -10.72
CA ARG A 164 -16.82 1.89 -12.05
C ARG A 164 -16.43 0.89 -13.12
N GLN A 165 -15.20 0.38 -13.06
CA GLN A 165 -14.69 -0.57 -14.05
C GLN A 165 -15.25 -1.98 -13.84
N PHE A 166 -15.29 -2.46 -12.60
CA PHE A 166 -15.67 -3.84 -12.28
C PHE A 166 -17.14 -4.01 -11.86
N GLY A 167 -17.83 -2.92 -11.52
CA GLY A 167 -19.23 -2.94 -11.08
C GLY A 167 -19.43 -3.61 -9.71
N ARG A 168 -18.41 -3.55 -8.84
CA ARG A 168 -18.33 -4.21 -7.53
C ARG A 168 -17.94 -3.21 -6.47
N ARG A 169 -18.51 -3.32 -5.27
CA ARG A 169 -18.16 -2.43 -4.17
C ARG A 169 -16.75 -2.71 -3.65
N VAL A 170 -15.96 -1.67 -3.39
CA VAL A 170 -14.53 -1.78 -3.06
C VAL A 170 -14.24 -1.14 -1.71
N TRP A 171 -13.50 -1.87 -0.87
CA TRP A 171 -13.00 -1.41 0.42
C TRP A 171 -11.50 -1.07 0.29
N GLY A 172 -11.19 0.22 0.24
CA GLY A 172 -9.82 0.75 0.16
C GLY A 172 -9.18 0.85 1.54
N VAL A 173 -8.17 0.03 1.82
CA VAL A 173 -7.36 0.15 3.04
C VAL A 173 -6.30 1.22 2.83
N HIS A 174 -6.34 2.24 3.68
CA HIS A 174 -5.55 3.45 3.49
C HIS A 174 -4.13 3.27 4.01
N ASN A 175 -3.15 3.27 3.10
CA ASN A 175 -1.75 3.51 3.42
C ASN A 175 -1.53 5.03 3.48
N ARG A 176 -1.65 5.60 4.69
CA ARG A 176 -1.54 7.05 4.92
C ARG A 176 -0.17 7.58 4.49
N SER A 177 -0.17 8.72 3.81
CA SER A 177 1.02 9.39 3.26
C SER A 177 1.56 10.47 4.18
N TYR A 178 2.87 10.48 4.40
CA TYR A 178 3.60 11.58 5.03
C TYR A 178 4.42 12.39 4.01
N GLY A 179 4.11 12.20 2.73
CA GLY A 179 4.80 12.82 1.61
C GLY A 179 5.89 11.93 1.02
N LEU A 180 6.21 12.17 -0.25
CA LEU A 180 7.08 11.31 -1.06
C LEU A 180 8.39 10.92 -0.36
N VAL A 181 9.09 11.88 0.26
CA VAL A 181 10.39 11.61 0.88
C VAL A 181 10.27 10.64 2.05
N LEU A 182 9.33 10.89 2.97
CA LEU A 182 9.12 10.05 4.14
C LEU A 182 8.49 8.71 3.76
N ASP A 183 7.58 8.71 2.78
CA ASP A 183 6.95 7.49 2.29
C ASP A 183 7.96 6.55 1.62
N LEU A 184 8.89 7.08 0.80
CA LEU A 184 9.95 6.27 0.19
C LEU A 184 10.89 5.69 1.27
N LEU A 185 11.29 6.51 2.25
CA LEU A 185 12.12 6.03 3.36
C LEU A 185 11.39 4.96 4.17
N GLN A 186 10.12 5.19 4.50
CA GLN A 186 9.27 4.24 5.20
C GLN A 186 9.13 2.94 4.41
N CYS A 187 8.90 3.02 3.09
CA CYS A 187 8.77 1.88 2.21
C CYS A 187 10.05 1.02 2.22
N LEU A 188 11.23 1.63 2.12
CA LEU A 188 12.53 0.93 2.22
C LEU A 188 12.69 0.24 3.57
N ILE A 189 12.53 1.00 4.67
CA ILE A 189 12.64 0.45 6.03
C ILE A 189 11.65 -0.71 6.23
N GLN A 190 10.43 -0.58 5.72
CA GLN A 190 9.39 -1.61 5.82
C GLN A 190 9.74 -2.85 5.00
N ARG A 191 10.31 -2.66 3.81
CA ARG A 191 10.70 -3.72 2.88
C ARG A 191 11.81 -4.59 3.47
N ASP A 192 12.76 -3.97 4.15
CA ASP A 192 13.94 -4.66 4.68
C ASP A 192 13.77 -5.15 6.12
N LEU A 193 13.10 -4.38 6.98
CA LEU A 193 12.91 -4.73 8.39
C LEU A 193 11.57 -5.44 8.68
N ARG A 194 10.65 -5.49 7.71
CA ARG A 194 9.34 -6.17 7.79
C ARG A 194 8.50 -5.75 9.02
N TYR A 195 8.59 -4.49 9.45
CA TYR A 195 7.85 -4.04 10.62
C TYR A 195 6.34 -3.89 10.36
N SER A 196 5.53 -4.09 11.40
CA SER A 196 4.06 -4.02 11.32
C SER A 196 3.55 -2.58 11.42
N SER A 197 3.06 -2.03 10.30
CA SER A 197 2.41 -0.71 10.25
C SER A 197 0.92 -0.79 10.60
N ALA A 198 0.29 0.37 10.85
CA ALA A 198 -1.16 0.45 11.07
C ALA A 198 -1.95 -0.09 9.86
N CYS A 199 -1.50 0.24 8.64
CA CYS A 199 -2.10 -0.26 7.41
C CYS A 199 -2.03 -1.80 7.31
N ILE A 200 -0.88 -2.41 7.65
CA ILE A 200 -0.74 -3.88 7.71
C ILE A 200 -1.78 -4.49 8.65
N ARG A 201 -1.92 -3.94 9.86
CA ARG A 201 -2.90 -4.43 10.84
C ARG A 201 -4.34 -4.23 10.36
N SER A 202 -4.63 -3.12 9.70
CA SER A 202 -5.95 -2.85 9.12
C SER A 202 -6.28 -3.86 8.01
N LEU A 203 -5.38 -4.04 7.05
CA LEU A 203 -5.55 -4.97 5.94
C LEU A 203 -5.71 -6.41 6.42
N TYR A 204 -4.84 -6.86 7.34
CA TYR A 204 -4.94 -8.19 7.94
C TYR A 204 -6.30 -8.41 8.61
N ARG A 205 -6.75 -7.47 9.47
CA ARG A 205 -8.04 -7.58 10.16
C ARG A 205 -9.21 -7.67 9.17
N ASN A 206 -9.21 -6.82 8.14
CA ASN A 206 -10.28 -6.80 7.15
C ASN A 206 -10.32 -8.08 6.31
N LEU A 207 -9.18 -8.54 5.79
CA LEU A 207 -9.10 -9.78 5.01
C LEU A 207 -9.45 -11.00 5.85
N ARG A 208 -8.89 -11.11 7.06
CA ARG A 208 -9.20 -12.19 8.00
C ARG A 208 -10.69 -12.24 8.31
N THR A 209 -11.31 -11.08 8.56
CA THR A 209 -12.74 -11.01 8.84
C THR A 209 -13.54 -11.50 7.64
N ALA A 210 -13.26 -10.99 6.43
CA ALA A 210 -13.95 -11.42 5.22
C ALA A 210 -13.76 -12.92 4.90
N LEU A 211 -12.58 -13.47 5.18
CA LEU A 211 -12.29 -14.90 5.02
C LEU A 211 -13.06 -15.77 6.02
N LEU A 212 -13.26 -15.31 7.25
CA LEU A 212 -13.93 -16.09 8.30
C LEU A 212 -15.45 -15.85 8.35
N GLU A 213 -15.95 -14.84 7.66
CA GLU A 213 -17.37 -14.48 7.68
C GLU A 213 -18.23 -15.58 7.05
N LEU A 214 -19.21 -16.06 7.82
CA LEU A 214 -20.16 -17.09 7.44
C LEU A 214 -21.50 -16.48 7.06
N ASP A 215 -22.22 -17.14 6.16
CA ASP A 215 -23.55 -16.74 5.71
C ASP A 215 -24.59 -17.03 6.81
N PRO A 216 -25.15 -16.01 7.50
CA PRO A 216 -26.10 -16.23 8.60
C PRO A 216 -27.45 -16.79 8.12
N SER A 217 -27.75 -16.64 6.83
CA SER A 217 -29.00 -17.12 6.23
C SER A 217 -28.91 -18.59 5.78
N SER A 218 -27.73 -19.19 5.81
CA SER A 218 -27.54 -20.57 5.37
C SER A 218 -27.96 -21.57 6.44
N PRO A 219 -28.79 -22.58 6.10
CA PRO A 219 -29.10 -23.68 7.02
C PRO A 219 -27.88 -24.57 7.33
N THR A 220 -26.77 -24.39 6.60
CA THR A 220 -25.50 -25.10 6.83
C THR A 220 -24.53 -24.18 7.57
N ILE A 221 -24.16 -24.54 8.81
CA ILE A 221 -23.29 -23.75 9.71
C ILE A 221 -21.88 -23.46 9.13
N SER A 222 -21.53 -24.01 7.97
CA SER A 222 -20.18 -23.94 7.40
C SER A 222 -20.07 -23.16 6.09
N LYS A 223 -21.14 -22.51 5.62
CA LYS A 223 -21.10 -21.82 4.33
C LYS A 223 -20.44 -20.43 4.47
N PRO A 224 -19.35 -20.14 3.75
CA PRO A 224 -18.77 -18.80 3.75
C PRO A 224 -19.73 -17.79 3.12
N LYS A 225 -19.74 -16.57 3.67
CA LYS A 225 -20.55 -15.45 3.14
C LYS A 225 -20.11 -15.07 1.73
N HIS A 226 -18.80 -14.94 1.52
CA HIS A 226 -18.21 -14.58 0.24
C HIS A 226 -17.55 -15.82 -0.40
N LYS A 227 -17.89 -16.15 -1.63
CA LYS A 227 -17.24 -17.23 -2.38
C LYS A 227 -15.84 -16.85 -2.82
N LYS A 228 -15.59 -15.57 -3.06
CA LYS A 228 -14.30 -15.05 -3.53
C LYS A 228 -13.96 -13.73 -2.84
N ILE A 229 -12.69 -13.51 -2.57
CA ILE A 229 -12.16 -12.25 -2.04
C ILE A 229 -11.07 -11.79 -2.99
N ILE A 230 -11.18 -10.58 -3.52
CA ILE A 230 -10.25 -10.01 -4.49
C ILE A 230 -9.50 -8.88 -3.81
N LEU A 231 -8.17 -8.92 -3.87
CA LEU A 231 -7.29 -7.89 -3.32
C LEU A 231 -6.47 -7.27 -4.45
N LEU A 232 -6.68 -5.98 -4.68
CA LEU A 232 -5.89 -5.17 -5.58
C LEU A 232 -4.86 -4.37 -4.77
N ALA A 233 -3.59 -4.41 -5.16
CA ALA A 233 -2.53 -3.75 -4.42
C ALA A 233 -1.60 -2.96 -5.34
N HIS A 234 -1.42 -1.67 -5.04
CA HIS A 234 -0.57 -0.77 -5.82
C HIS A 234 0.71 -0.41 -5.06
N SER A 235 1.86 -0.48 -5.71
CA SER A 235 3.12 0.05 -5.18
C SER A 235 3.48 -0.49 -3.79
N GLN A 236 3.64 0.36 -2.77
CA GLN A 236 3.86 -0.06 -1.37
C GLN A 236 2.70 -0.93 -0.85
N GLY A 237 1.48 -0.77 -1.35
CA GLY A 237 0.36 -1.64 -1.03
C GLY A 237 0.65 -3.12 -1.34
N ALA A 238 1.48 -3.41 -2.35
CA ALA A 238 1.90 -4.78 -2.66
C ALA A 238 2.90 -5.33 -1.62
N LEU A 239 3.80 -4.50 -1.10
CA LEU A 239 4.66 -4.86 0.04
C LEU A 239 3.81 -5.14 1.28
N ILE A 240 2.88 -4.24 1.62
CA ILE A 240 1.94 -4.41 2.74
C ILE A 240 1.16 -5.73 2.57
N THR A 241 0.70 -6.00 1.36
CA THR A 241 -0.01 -7.24 1.02
C THR A 241 0.86 -8.47 1.25
N SER A 242 2.12 -8.48 0.80
CA SER A 242 3.00 -9.64 1.03
C SER A 242 3.20 -9.96 2.51
N LEU A 243 3.36 -8.94 3.35
CA LEU A 243 3.47 -9.11 4.80
C LEU A 243 2.18 -9.64 5.43
N VAL A 244 1.02 -9.16 4.94
CA VAL A 244 -0.29 -9.66 5.37
C VAL A 244 -0.52 -11.11 4.94
N LEU A 245 -0.11 -11.49 3.73
CA LEU A 245 -0.21 -12.87 3.27
C LEU A 245 0.59 -13.82 4.16
N ASP A 246 1.82 -13.45 4.56
CA ASP A 246 2.61 -14.27 5.51
C ASP A 246 1.86 -14.53 6.82
N MET A 247 1.22 -13.49 7.38
CA MET A 247 0.40 -13.64 8.59
C MET A 247 -0.84 -14.49 8.34
N LEU A 248 -1.52 -14.30 7.20
CA LEU A 248 -2.71 -15.07 6.85
C LEU A 248 -2.39 -16.55 6.61
N TYR A 249 -1.25 -16.89 6.00
CA TYR A 249 -0.80 -18.28 5.83
C TYR A 249 -0.54 -18.99 7.15
N ALA A 250 -0.11 -18.25 8.18
CA ALA A 250 0.07 -18.80 9.52
C ALA A 250 -1.27 -19.00 10.26
N ASP A 251 -2.23 -18.10 10.06
CA ASP A 251 -3.43 -18.02 10.89
C ASP A 251 -4.69 -18.64 10.28
N ILE A 252 -4.75 -18.79 8.95
CA ILE A 252 -5.97 -19.18 8.22
C ILE A 252 -5.78 -20.51 7.48
N PRO A 253 -6.72 -21.47 7.61
CA PRO A 253 -6.67 -22.71 6.84
C PRO A 253 -6.61 -22.47 5.32
N THR A 254 -5.81 -23.27 4.63
CA THR A 254 -5.62 -23.19 3.17
C THR A 254 -6.94 -23.26 2.39
N SER A 255 -7.94 -23.99 2.90
CA SER A 255 -9.27 -24.09 2.28
C SER A 255 -10.05 -22.78 2.27
N LEU A 256 -9.80 -21.88 3.22
CA LEU A 256 -10.39 -20.55 3.21
C LEU A 256 -9.55 -19.59 2.38
N LEU A 257 -8.21 -19.70 2.47
CA LEU A 257 -7.28 -18.88 1.69
C LEU A 257 -7.38 -19.10 0.18
N SER A 258 -7.78 -20.29 -0.27
CA SER A 258 -7.98 -20.57 -1.71
C SER A 258 -9.07 -19.71 -2.37
N ARG A 259 -9.85 -18.95 -1.58
CA ARG A 259 -10.83 -17.97 -2.08
C ARG A 259 -10.24 -16.57 -2.27
N LEU A 260 -9.03 -16.31 -1.78
CA LEU A 260 -8.35 -15.02 -1.92
C LEU A 260 -7.57 -14.97 -3.24
N GLU A 261 -7.91 -14.01 -4.09
CA GLU A 261 -7.19 -13.67 -5.31
C GLU A 261 -6.47 -12.34 -5.12
N VAL A 262 -5.18 -12.29 -5.43
CA VAL A 262 -4.34 -11.09 -5.24
C VAL A 262 -3.79 -10.62 -6.58
N TYR A 263 -4.00 -9.34 -6.88
CA TYR A 263 -3.48 -8.69 -8.08
C TYR A 263 -2.65 -7.47 -7.68
N THR A 264 -1.37 -7.46 -8.05
CA THR A 264 -0.43 -6.38 -7.73
C THR A 264 0.00 -5.63 -8.96
N PHE A 265 0.18 -4.31 -8.85
CA PHE A 265 0.76 -3.48 -9.90
C PHE A 265 1.71 -2.42 -9.31
N GLY A 266 2.77 -2.07 -10.05
CA GLY A 266 3.83 -1.18 -9.56
C GLY A 266 4.58 -1.71 -8.32
N ASN A 267 4.63 -3.03 -8.14
CA ASN A 267 4.95 -3.75 -6.90
C ASN A 267 6.28 -3.35 -6.23
N ALA A 268 6.21 -2.89 -4.97
CA ALA A 268 7.37 -2.58 -4.14
C ALA A 268 7.88 -3.75 -3.28
N SER A 269 7.19 -4.88 -3.25
CA SER A 269 7.64 -6.07 -2.50
C SER A 269 8.83 -6.75 -3.17
N ASN A 270 9.68 -7.37 -2.35
CA ASN A 270 10.77 -8.24 -2.79
C ASN A 270 10.35 -9.71 -2.90
N THR A 271 9.24 -10.12 -2.26
CA THR A 271 8.82 -11.52 -2.17
C THR A 271 7.31 -11.69 -2.02
N PHE A 272 6.78 -12.79 -2.55
CA PHE A 272 5.48 -13.36 -2.19
C PHE A 272 5.71 -14.84 -1.86
N ASN A 273 5.09 -15.33 -0.78
CA ASN A 273 5.12 -16.74 -0.37
C ASN A 273 3.86 -17.47 -0.82
#